data_AF-A0A964YH17-F1
#
_entry.id   AF-A0A964YH17-F1
#
_cell.length_a   1.000
_cell.length_b   1.000
_cell.length_c   1.000
_cell.angle_alpha   90.00
_cell.angle_beta   90.00
_cell.angle_gamma   90.00
#
_symmetry.space_group_name_H-M   'P 1'
#
loop_
_entity.id
_entity.type
_entity.pdbx_description
1 polymer ?
#
loop_
_entity_poly.entity_id
_entity_poly.type
_entity_poly.pdbx_seq_one_letter_code
_entity_poly.pdbx_strand_id
1 'polypeptide(L)'
;ESEFTFISKFLNLKLILILIATLSVFLFTSLFSHSLIHHFLASLIITLYLPLSFTIERKHIDYLFLTPLTIIAFYNFLTAALGVSLWVLSQYEFDNWLFNVQLSAIVSFPLIATVYYFINYSTPSFKPPIFNIKTSNLKGTLEIISWILILFITASFTVGILTGSGDRGVAGEIIERQKYGIWTLFIAFGRFIYLGFVLVPFLWRYSPLHRRLLVVLFLIFYFLIALTSGTRGYIIYPGILIICGIWMFGKGSSILKKGIISLLLVSLFLIPFINAYRISTSFNNSKASNLVERFFILAEGFKYFSKVDASTESPIYTTGKSLLGCSDYLVYRDTPKIIPHAGWQRIDAVLYIFQPTVLNPKKPSLLDTGEVSALYTGGKISSRHSDCITFNGDLYRRFGWTGIIIGNLIFGIFYSSIFKLLFILYNKNLSKKISIYFLLLILFTCGFIVGMPNGTLLSTVWIWLWELPKYIFSLFILYGIVSMFVQEHKGAKLGDP
;
A
#
# COMPACT_ATOMS: atom_id res chain seq x y z
N GLU A 1 20.96 35.58 -7.46
CA GLU A 1 20.81 34.54 -6.41
C GLU A 1 19.92 33.35 -6.77
N SER A 2 18.99 33.46 -7.75
CA SER A 2 18.13 32.33 -8.19
C SER A 2 18.81 31.28 -9.07
N GLU A 3 19.90 31.61 -9.79
CA GLU A 3 20.61 30.66 -10.66
C GLU A 3 21.72 29.88 -9.92
N PHE A 4 22.35 30.47 -8.90
CA PHE A 4 23.40 29.80 -8.12
C PHE A 4 22.84 28.70 -7.18
N THR A 5 21.58 28.84 -6.75
CA THR A 5 20.84 27.80 -6.01
C THR A 5 20.35 26.67 -6.92
N PHE A 6 20.19 26.92 -8.22
CA PHE A 6 19.84 25.90 -9.21
C PHE A 6 21.03 24.95 -9.44
N ILE A 7 22.22 25.51 -9.66
CA ILE A 7 23.44 24.72 -9.90
C ILE A 7 23.83 23.89 -8.67
N SER A 8 23.72 24.42 -7.45
CA SER A 8 24.07 23.66 -6.23
C SER A 8 23.07 22.54 -5.88
N LYS A 9 21.76 22.75 -6.14
CA LYS A 9 20.75 21.67 -6.03
C LYS A 9 20.91 20.61 -7.11
N PHE A 10 21.25 21.02 -8.33
CA PHE A 10 21.51 20.11 -9.44
C PHE A 10 22.78 19.29 -9.22
N LEU A 11 23.82 19.87 -8.62
CA LEU A 11 25.05 19.19 -8.20
C LEU A 11 24.80 18.12 -7.13
N ASN A 12 23.94 18.37 -6.14
CA ASN A 12 23.59 17.37 -5.12
C ASN A 12 22.76 16.21 -5.68
N LEU A 13 21.82 16.48 -6.59
CA LEU A 13 21.06 15.42 -7.25
C LEU A 13 21.95 14.61 -8.22
N LYS A 14 22.86 15.29 -8.95
CA LYS A 14 23.90 14.64 -9.76
C LYS A 14 24.80 13.77 -8.90
N LEU A 15 25.25 14.22 -7.74
CA LEU A 15 26.12 13.42 -6.87
C LEU A 15 25.41 12.15 -6.40
N ILE A 16 24.12 12.21 -6.04
CA ILE A 16 23.34 11.04 -5.63
C ILE A 16 23.07 10.11 -6.82
N LEU A 17 22.72 10.66 -8.00
CA LEU A 17 22.53 9.88 -9.22
C LEU A 17 23.83 9.23 -9.70
N ILE A 18 24.95 9.94 -9.57
CA ILE A 18 26.29 9.41 -9.82
C ILE A 18 26.58 8.34 -8.78
N LEU A 19 26.32 8.54 -7.49
CA LEU A 19 26.58 7.52 -6.46
C LEU A 19 25.77 6.24 -6.72
N ILE A 20 24.49 6.38 -7.09
CA ILE A 20 23.62 5.26 -7.45
C ILE A 20 24.09 4.60 -8.74
N ALA A 21 24.46 5.37 -9.76
CA ALA A 21 24.99 4.84 -11.02
C ALA A 21 26.32 4.10 -10.79
N THR A 22 27.23 4.66 -9.99
CA THR A 22 28.53 4.08 -9.65
C THR A 22 28.37 2.83 -8.79
N LEU A 23 27.44 2.81 -7.82
CA LEU A 23 27.13 1.59 -7.05
C LEU A 23 26.40 0.54 -7.90
N SER A 24 25.59 0.95 -8.87
CA SER A 24 24.91 0.04 -9.80
C SER A 24 25.90 -0.60 -10.78
N VAL A 25 26.85 0.20 -11.30
CA VAL A 25 27.99 -0.28 -12.09
C VAL A 25 28.87 -1.20 -11.26
N PHE A 26 29.14 -0.85 -9.99
CA PHE A 26 29.90 -1.69 -9.05
C PHE A 26 29.23 -3.05 -8.80
N LEU A 27 27.90 -3.08 -8.57
CA LEU A 27 27.13 -4.32 -8.44
C LEU A 27 27.06 -5.13 -9.74
N PHE A 28 27.02 -4.46 -10.89
CA PHE A 28 27.07 -5.12 -12.19
C PHE A 28 28.44 -5.77 -12.42
N THR A 29 29.53 -5.12 -11.99
CA THR A 29 30.87 -5.70 -12.03
C THR A 29 31.09 -6.81 -10.98
N SER A 30 30.28 -6.85 -9.92
CA SER A 30 30.42 -7.81 -8.83
C SER A 30 29.65 -9.13 -9.03
N LEU A 31 28.90 -9.25 -10.13
CA LEU A 31 28.24 -10.49 -10.58
C LEU A 31 29.20 -11.69 -10.72
N PHE A 32 30.50 -11.45 -10.72
CA PHE A 32 31.55 -12.48 -10.78
C PHE A 32 31.99 -13.05 -9.42
N SER A 33 31.45 -12.56 -8.29
CA SER A 33 31.74 -13.12 -6.97
C SER A 33 30.45 -13.41 -6.20
N HIS A 34 30.11 -14.68 -6.01
CA HIS A 34 28.88 -15.11 -5.33
C HIS A 34 29.03 -15.01 -3.80
N SER A 35 29.04 -13.78 -3.27
CA SER A 35 29.14 -13.51 -1.84
C SER A 35 27.86 -12.88 -1.29
N LEU A 36 27.49 -13.28 -0.07
CA LEU A 36 26.40 -12.72 0.75
C LEU A 36 26.46 -11.18 0.83
N ILE A 37 27.67 -10.61 0.76
CA ILE A 37 27.90 -9.16 0.82
C ILE A 37 27.14 -8.39 -0.26
N HIS A 38 26.88 -8.99 -1.42
CA HIS A 38 26.17 -8.35 -2.52
C HIS A 38 24.70 -8.10 -2.21
N HIS A 39 24.04 -9.03 -1.50
CA HIS A 39 22.67 -8.81 -1.04
C HIS A 39 22.58 -7.61 -0.11
N PHE A 40 23.53 -7.46 0.82
CA PHE A 40 23.55 -6.31 1.74
C PHE A 40 23.89 -5.00 1.05
N LEU A 41 24.83 -5.01 0.09
CA LEU A 41 25.14 -3.84 -0.72
C LEU A 41 23.94 -3.40 -1.56
N ALA A 42 23.25 -4.35 -2.20
CA ALA A 42 22.02 -4.09 -2.94
C ALA A 42 20.92 -3.53 -2.04
N SER A 43 20.70 -4.12 -0.86
CA SER A 43 19.77 -3.61 0.14
C SER A 43 20.13 -2.21 0.62
N LEU A 44 21.42 -1.90 0.78
CA LEU A 44 21.89 -0.57 1.17
C LEU A 44 21.54 0.47 0.10
N ILE A 45 21.78 0.16 -1.19
CA ILE A 45 21.37 1.03 -2.30
C ILE A 45 19.87 1.29 -2.29
N ILE A 46 19.08 0.21 -2.18
CA ILE A 46 17.62 0.33 -2.17
C ILE A 46 17.15 1.15 -0.97
N THR A 47 17.81 1.02 0.18
CA THR A 47 17.52 1.83 1.37
C THR A 47 17.79 3.32 1.13
N LEU A 48 18.81 3.68 0.34
CA LEU A 48 19.11 5.07 -0.05
C LEU A 48 18.02 5.70 -0.95
N TYR A 49 17.10 4.91 -1.52
CA TYR A 49 15.97 5.45 -2.28
C TYR A 49 14.99 6.23 -1.44
N LEU A 50 14.84 5.91 -0.15
CA LEU A 50 13.98 6.67 0.78
C LEU A 50 14.45 8.11 1.01
N PRO A 51 15.69 8.38 1.45
CA PRO A 51 16.17 9.76 1.58
C PRO A 51 16.24 10.49 0.23
N LEU A 52 16.50 9.78 -0.87
CA LEU A 52 16.44 10.36 -2.22
C LEU A 52 15.02 10.79 -2.61
N SER A 53 14.02 9.93 -2.41
CA SER A 53 12.61 10.28 -2.66
C SER A 53 12.21 11.47 -1.79
N PHE A 54 12.72 11.51 -0.54
CA PHE A 54 12.48 12.64 0.34
C PHE A 54 13.04 13.95 -0.18
N THR A 55 14.21 13.89 -0.80
CA THR A 55 14.87 15.05 -1.39
C THR A 55 14.13 15.53 -2.64
N ILE A 56 13.73 14.60 -3.52
CA ILE A 56 12.98 14.89 -4.76
C ILE A 56 11.62 15.51 -4.45
N GLU A 57 10.91 14.98 -3.45
CA GLU A 57 9.54 15.38 -3.13
C GLU A 57 9.43 16.32 -1.93
N ARG A 58 10.53 16.98 -1.55
CA ARG A 58 10.60 17.83 -0.35
C ARG A 58 9.45 18.84 -0.25
N LYS A 59 9.04 19.43 -1.38
CA LYS A 59 7.92 20.41 -1.47
C LYS A 59 6.53 19.85 -1.14
N HIS A 60 6.39 18.53 -1.08
CA HIS A 60 5.15 17.82 -0.73
C HIS A 60 5.26 17.14 0.64
N ILE A 61 6.46 16.64 0.98
CA ILE A 61 6.70 15.86 2.20
C ILE A 61 6.46 16.63 3.48
N ASP A 62 6.67 17.94 3.49
CA ASP A 62 6.36 18.76 4.66
C ASP A 62 4.91 18.59 5.13
N TYR A 63 4.02 18.10 4.27
CA TYR A 63 2.60 17.92 4.57
C TYR A 63 2.01 16.55 4.22
N LEU A 64 2.64 15.78 3.33
CA LEU A 64 2.22 14.44 2.94
C LEU A 64 3.39 13.48 3.17
N PHE A 65 3.35 12.69 4.24
CA PHE A 65 4.46 11.78 4.58
C PHE A 65 4.76 10.77 3.46
N LEU A 66 3.70 10.16 2.94
CA LEU A 66 3.75 9.18 1.86
C LEU A 66 3.38 9.85 0.54
N THR A 67 4.37 10.50 -0.07
CA THR A 67 4.28 11.05 -1.42
C THR A 67 4.45 9.96 -2.49
N PRO A 68 4.06 10.24 -3.75
CA PRO A 68 4.06 9.24 -4.82
C PRO A 68 5.36 8.45 -4.98
N LEU A 69 6.52 9.11 -4.99
CA LEU A 69 7.81 8.45 -5.14
C LEU A 69 8.29 7.81 -3.83
N THR A 70 8.04 8.47 -2.70
CA THR A 70 8.33 7.92 -1.36
C THR A 70 7.65 6.60 -1.12
N ILE A 71 6.43 6.39 -1.60
CA ILE A 71 5.75 5.11 -1.39
C ILE A 71 6.42 3.99 -2.19
N ILE A 72 6.87 4.25 -3.43
CA ILE A 72 7.64 3.28 -4.23
C ILE A 72 8.96 2.96 -3.54
N ALA A 73 9.67 3.98 -3.04
CA ALA A 73 10.91 3.79 -2.26
C ALA A 73 10.67 2.97 -0.99
N PHE A 74 9.61 3.27 -0.24
CA PHE A 74 9.24 2.58 0.99
C PHE A 74 8.85 1.11 0.72
N TYR A 75 8.12 0.86 -0.36
CA TYR A 75 7.81 -0.50 -0.78
C TYR A 75 9.06 -1.31 -1.11
N ASN A 76 9.97 -0.75 -1.94
CA ASN A 76 11.23 -1.41 -2.28
C ASN A 76 12.12 -1.62 -1.05
N PHE A 77 12.12 -0.67 -0.12
CA PHE A 77 12.80 -0.83 1.16
C PHE A 77 12.24 -2.00 1.99
N LEU A 78 10.91 -2.12 2.12
CA LEU A 78 10.33 -3.22 2.90
C LEU A 78 10.54 -4.59 2.23
N THR A 79 10.35 -4.67 0.92
CA THR A 79 10.34 -5.94 0.17
C THR A 79 11.75 -6.35 -0.25
N ALA A 80 12.32 -5.63 -1.21
CA ALA A 80 13.58 -5.94 -1.86
C ALA A 80 14.81 -5.66 -0.97
N ALA A 81 14.76 -4.68 -0.05
CA ALA A 81 15.87 -4.47 0.89
C ALA A 81 15.71 -5.32 2.16
N LEU A 82 14.78 -4.95 3.05
CA LEU A 82 14.64 -5.55 4.37
C LEU A 82 14.18 -7.00 4.30
N GLY A 83 13.14 -7.29 3.51
CA GLY A 83 12.60 -8.65 3.35
C GLY A 83 13.63 -9.64 2.82
N VAL A 84 14.28 -9.31 1.69
CA VAL A 84 15.36 -10.15 1.12
C VAL A 84 16.54 -10.29 2.07
N SER A 85 16.98 -9.21 2.74
CA SER A 85 18.12 -9.29 3.67
C SER A 85 17.86 -10.25 4.82
N LEU A 86 16.67 -10.17 5.44
CA LEU A 86 16.30 -11.06 6.53
C LEU A 86 16.18 -12.51 6.05
N TRP A 87 15.62 -12.73 4.85
CA TRP A 87 15.56 -14.06 4.26
C TRP A 87 16.97 -14.64 4.07
N VAL A 88 17.85 -13.93 3.36
CA VAL A 88 19.22 -14.37 3.06
C VAL A 88 20.03 -14.57 4.35
N LEU A 89 19.90 -13.68 5.33
CA LEU A 89 20.52 -13.83 6.66
C LEU A 89 20.14 -15.12 7.36
N SER A 90 18.90 -15.59 7.17
CA SER A 90 18.42 -16.82 7.81
C SER A 90 18.96 -18.10 7.18
N GLN A 91 19.37 -18.05 5.91
CA GLN A 91 19.89 -19.21 5.17
C GLN A 91 21.42 -19.24 5.12
N TYR A 92 22.09 -18.10 5.35
CA TYR A 92 23.55 -17.94 5.25
C TYR A 92 24.12 -18.28 3.86
N GLU A 93 23.29 -18.30 2.83
CA GLU A 93 23.66 -18.63 1.46
C GLU A 93 23.24 -17.52 0.49
N PHE A 94 24.02 -17.35 -0.58
CA PHE A 94 23.69 -16.42 -1.65
C PHE A 94 22.62 -17.02 -2.57
N ASP A 95 21.52 -16.30 -2.77
CA ASP A 95 20.43 -16.72 -3.65
C ASP A 95 20.34 -15.77 -4.86
N ASN A 96 20.75 -16.29 -6.02
CA ASN A 96 20.71 -15.59 -7.31
C ASN A 96 19.33 -14.99 -7.64
N TRP A 97 18.25 -15.68 -7.26
CA TRP A 97 16.89 -15.31 -7.63
C TRP A 97 16.34 -14.22 -6.74
N LEU A 98 16.64 -14.28 -5.43
CA LEU A 98 16.39 -13.18 -4.52
C LEU A 98 17.23 -11.95 -4.90
N PHE A 99 18.45 -12.14 -5.41
CA PHE A 99 19.29 -11.04 -5.89
C PHE A 99 18.67 -10.37 -7.13
N ASN A 100 18.04 -11.13 -8.03
CA ASN A 100 17.30 -10.58 -9.16
C ASN A 100 16.09 -9.72 -8.74
N VAL A 101 15.43 -10.04 -7.61
CA VAL A 101 14.41 -9.16 -7.03
C VAL A 101 15.04 -7.80 -6.67
N GLN A 102 16.19 -7.81 -6.00
CA GLN A 102 16.92 -6.59 -5.65
C GLN A 102 17.38 -5.79 -6.87
N LEU A 103 17.95 -6.46 -7.87
CA LEU A 103 18.35 -5.84 -9.13
C LEU A 103 17.15 -5.18 -9.85
N SER A 104 15.99 -5.83 -9.86
CA SER A 104 14.78 -5.25 -10.45
C SER A 104 14.36 -3.96 -9.74
N ALA A 105 14.47 -3.89 -8.41
CA ALA A 105 14.22 -2.67 -7.63
C ALA A 105 15.28 -1.60 -7.91
N ILE A 106 16.55 -2.00 -8.03
CA ILE A 106 17.68 -1.11 -8.32
C ILE A 106 17.55 -0.45 -9.70
N VAL A 107 17.02 -1.18 -10.68
CA VAL A 107 16.81 -0.65 -12.03
C VAL A 107 15.51 0.17 -12.11
N SER A 108 14.41 -0.33 -11.55
CA SER A 108 13.09 0.29 -11.72
C SER A 108 12.96 1.65 -11.00
N PHE A 109 13.44 1.77 -9.76
CA PHE A 109 13.24 2.99 -8.99
C PHE A 109 13.92 4.22 -9.60
N PRO A 110 15.22 4.19 -10.01
CA PRO A 110 15.84 5.33 -10.67
C PRO A 110 15.15 5.76 -11.96
N LEU A 111 14.62 4.81 -12.76
CA LEU A 111 13.85 5.13 -13.97
C LEU A 111 12.58 5.92 -13.62
N ILE A 112 11.79 5.42 -12.66
CA ILE A 112 10.56 6.10 -12.22
C ILE A 112 10.90 7.44 -11.59
N ALA A 113 11.90 7.50 -10.70
CA ALA A 113 12.31 8.71 -9.99
C ALA A 113 12.76 9.81 -10.96
N THR A 114 13.52 9.45 -12.00
CA THR A 114 14.02 10.39 -13.02
C THR A 114 12.85 10.98 -13.79
N VAL A 115 11.97 10.13 -14.32
CA VAL A 115 10.78 10.57 -15.05
C VAL A 115 9.88 11.44 -14.17
N TYR A 116 9.66 11.01 -12.93
CA TYR A 116 8.86 11.75 -11.96
C TYR A 116 9.42 13.13 -11.66
N TYR A 117 10.73 13.22 -11.42
CA TYR A 117 11.42 14.49 -11.19
C TYR A 117 11.20 15.46 -12.34
N PHE A 118 11.41 15.03 -13.58
CA PHE A 118 11.26 15.91 -14.75
C PHE A 118 9.81 16.36 -14.97
N ILE A 119 8.84 15.44 -14.87
CA ILE A 119 7.43 15.78 -15.08
C ILE A 119 6.91 16.69 -13.96
N ASN A 120 7.26 16.39 -12.71
CA ASN A 120 6.76 17.10 -11.54
C ASN A 120 7.66 18.26 -11.07
N TYR A 121 8.75 18.60 -11.78
CA TYR A 121 9.66 19.66 -11.38
C TYR A 121 8.90 20.97 -11.09
N SER A 122 8.00 21.37 -11.99
CA SER A 122 7.22 22.60 -11.93
C SER A 122 5.90 22.50 -11.15
N THR A 123 5.58 21.36 -10.51
CA THR A 123 4.32 21.27 -9.75
C THR A 123 4.32 22.21 -8.55
N PRO A 124 3.19 22.87 -8.24
CA PRO A 124 3.10 23.69 -7.04
C PRO A 124 3.22 22.83 -5.78
N SER A 125 3.72 23.41 -4.69
CA SER A 125 3.81 22.71 -3.41
C SER A 125 2.43 22.27 -2.94
N PHE A 126 2.36 21.10 -2.30
CA PHE A 126 1.12 20.64 -1.70
C PHE A 126 0.99 21.33 -0.34
N LYS A 127 -0.13 21.98 -0.06
CA LYS A 127 -0.42 22.57 1.26
C LYS A 127 -1.83 22.14 1.67
N PRO A 128 -2.01 21.36 2.74
CA PRO A 128 -3.32 20.85 3.11
C PRO A 128 -4.22 22.02 3.50
N PRO A 129 -5.55 21.89 3.33
CA PRO A 129 -6.48 22.99 3.50
C PRO A 129 -6.51 23.50 4.95
N ILE A 130 -5.96 22.75 5.89
CA ILE A 130 -5.84 23.01 7.33
C ILE A 130 -5.21 24.35 7.66
N PHE A 131 -4.23 24.78 6.86
CA PHE A 131 -3.59 26.08 7.04
C PHE A 131 -4.50 27.27 6.69
N ASN A 132 -5.65 27.00 6.03
CA ASN A 132 -6.69 27.96 5.68
C ASN A 132 -8.06 27.65 6.33
N ILE A 133 -8.15 26.76 7.34
CA ILE A 133 -9.39 26.39 8.07
C ILE A 133 -9.94 27.53 8.97
N LYS A 134 -9.74 28.79 8.61
CA LYS A 134 -10.58 29.87 9.16
C LYS A 134 -12.03 29.80 8.61
N THR A 135 -12.26 29.07 7.51
CA THR A 135 -13.60 28.83 6.98
C THR A 135 -14.24 27.59 7.62
N SER A 136 -15.26 27.80 8.47
CA SER A 136 -15.97 26.73 9.19
C SER A 136 -16.62 25.67 8.27
N ASN A 137 -16.88 25.98 7.00
CA ASN A 137 -17.52 25.08 6.04
C ASN A 137 -16.62 23.91 5.61
N LEU A 138 -15.32 24.17 5.37
CA LEU A 138 -14.39 23.14 4.92
C LEU A 138 -14.15 22.10 6.02
N LYS A 139 -14.02 22.58 7.27
CA LYS A 139 -13.85 21.74 8.45
C LYS A 139 -15.05 20.80 8.63
N GLY A 140 -16.27 21.33 8.61
CA GLY A 140 -17.49 20.54 8.81
C GLY A 140 -17.68 19.47 7.72
N THR A 141 -17.40 19.83 6.46
CA THR A 141 -17.47 18.88 5.33
C THR A 141 -16.50 17.71 5.51
N LEU A 142 -15.22 18.01 5.83
CA LEU A 142 -14.22 16.97 6.03
C LEU A 142 -14.51 16.12 7.27
N GLU A 143 -15.06 16.70 8.34
CA GLU A 143 -15.47 15.98 9.54
C GLU A 143 -16.59 14.97 9.26
N ILE A 144 -17.63 15.37 8.54
CA ILE A 144 -18.74 14.48 8.17
C ILE A 144 -18.24 13.35 7.27
N ILE A 145 -17.44 13.66 6.24
CA ILE A 145 -16.84 12.64 5.37
C ILE A 145 -15.99 11.65 6.18
N SER A 146 -15.20 12.14 7.13
CA SER A 146 -14.36 11.29 7.98
C SER A 146 -15.21 10.33 8.81
N TRP A 147 -16.34 10.78 9.37
CA TRP A 147 -17.27 9.93 10.11
C TRP A 147 -17.97 8.90 9.21
N ILE A 148 -18.40 9.29 8.01
CA ILE A 148 -18.97 8.35 7.02
C ILE A 148 -17.96 7.24 6.70
N LEU A 149 -16.68 7.58 6.51
CA LEU A 149 -15.63 6.60 6.24
C LEU A 149 -15.35 5.69 7.44
N ILE A 150 -15.35 6.21 8.67
CA ILE A 150 -15.25 5.37 9.89
C ILE A 150 -16.43 4.41 9.99
N LEU A 151 -17.65 4.88 9.78
CA LEU A 151 -18.84 4.03 9.78
C LEU A 151 -18.76 2.95 8.69
N PHE A 152 -18.28 3.30 7.50
CA PHE A 152 -18.02 2.35 6.43
C PHE A 152 -17.01 1.28 6.85
N ILE A 153 -15.90 1.65 7.51
CA ILE A 153 -14.89 0.70 8.02
C ILE A 153 -15.55 -0.24 9.04
N THR A 154 -16.25 0.30 10.03
CA THR A 154 -16.91 -0.50 11.06
C THR A 154 -17.91 -1.48 10.44
N ALA A 155 -18.77 -1.01 9.54
CA ALA A 155 -19.74 -1.85 8.84
C ALA A 155 -19.06 -2.94 7.99
N SER A 156 -18.01 -2.58 7.24
CA SER A 156 -17.22 -3.52 6.43
C SER A 156 -16.63 -4.65 7.27
N PHE A 157 -16.06 -4.32 8.43
CA PHE A 157 -15.42 -5.30 9.31
C PHE A 157 -16.46 -6.16 10.04
N THR A 158 -17.53 -5.56 10.55
CA THR A 158 -18.64 -6.31 11.17
C THR A 158 -19.26 -7.29 10.18
N VAL A 159 -19.58 -6.84 8.96
CA VAL A 159 -20.10 -7.72 7.91
C VAL A 159 -19.08 -8.79 7.54
N GLY A 160 -17.80 -8.43 7.41
CA GLY A 160 -16.74 -9.39 7.11
C GLY A 160 -16.62 -10.50 8.14
N ILE A 161 -16.78 -10.19 9.43
CA ILE A 161 -16.79 -11.18 10.50
C ILE A 161 -18.05 -12.04 10.47
N LEU A 162 -19.22 -11.40 10.47
CA LEU A 162 -20.50 -12.10 10.59
C LEU A 162 -20.73 -13.06 9.42
N THR A 163 -20.27 -12.68 8.24
CA THR A 163 -20.36 -13.52 7.03
C THR A 163 -19.21 -14.51 6.92
N GLY A 164 -18.12 -14.32 7.66
CA GLY A 164 -16.88 -15.08 7.50
C GLY A 164 -16.01 -14.63 6.33
N SER A 165 -16.41 -13.62 5.54
CA SER A 165 -15.61 -13.14 4.41
C SER A 165 -14.25 -12.56 4.85
N GLY A 166 -14.16 -12.03 6.07
CA GLY A 166 -12.94 -11.50 6.69
C GLY A 166 -12.11 -12.52 7.46
N ASP A 167 -12.56 -13.78 7.57
CA ASP A 167 -11.86 -14.85 8.30
C ASP A 167 -10.73 -15.46 7.44
N ARG A 168 -9.55 -15.72 8.00
CA ARG A 168 -8.45 -16.41 7.29
C ARG A 168 -8.43 -17.93 7.49
N GLY A 169 -9.34 -18.49 8.28
CA GLY A 169 -9.57 -19.93 8.45
C GLY A 169 -10.59 -20.50 7.46
N VAL A 170 -11.09 -21.71 7.75
CA VAL A 170 -11.96 -22.50 6.84
C VAL A 170 -13.24 -21.77 6.43
N ALA A 171 -13.85 -21.00 7.34
CA ALA A 171 -15.04 -20.20 7.04
C ALA A 171 -14.79 -19.21 5.88
N GLY A 172 -13.60 -18.64 5.81
CA GLY A 172 -13.19 -17.77 4.73
C GLY A 172 -13.11 -18.46 3.37
N GLU A 173 -12.56 -19.67 3.33
CA GLU A 173 -12.44 -20.46 2.10
C GLU A 173 -13.80 -20.83 1.52
N ILE A 174 -14.78 -21.14 2.38
CA ILE A 174 -16.15 -21.44 1.97
C ILE A 174 -16.79 -20.22 1.31
N ILE A 175 -16.62 -19.04 1.92
CA ILE A 175 -17.18 -17.78 1.40
C ILE A 175 -16.53 -17.36 0.07
N GLU A 176 -15.24 -17.63 -0.12
CA GLU A 176 -14.57 -17.38 -1.39
C GLU A 176 -15.23 -18.16 -2.55
N ARG A 177 -15.76 -19.36 -2.28
CA ARG A 177 -16.48 -20.16 -3.31
C ARG A 177 -17.86 -19.62 -3.67
N GLN A 178 -18.51 -18.89 -2.76
CA GLN A 178 -19.87 -18.36 -2.98
C GLN A 178 -19.88 -17.18 -3.98
N LYS A 179 -18.72 -16.56 -4.25
CA LYS A 179 -18.47 -15.43 -5.18
C LYS A 179 -19.21 -14.12 -4.85
N TYR A 180 -20.47 -14.16 -4.42
CA TYR A 180 -21.34 -13.01 -4.18
C TYR A 180 -22.06 -13.08 -2.83
N GLY A 181 -22.25 -11.92 -2.20
CA GLY A 181 -22.95 -11.76 -0.94
C GLY A 181 -22.87 -10.32 -0.44
N ILE A 182 -23.46 -10.00 0.71
CA ILE A 182 -23.47 -8.61 1.22
C ILE A 182 -22.06 -8.02 1.41
N TRP A 183 -21.06 -8.87 1.68
CA TRP A 183 -19.66 -8.47 1.79
C TRP A 183 -19.08 -7.93 0.46
N THR A 184 -19.62 -8.30 -0.71
CA THR A 184 -19.07 -7.85 -1.99
C THR A 184 -19.23 -6.36 -2.20
N LEU A 185 -20.25 -5.72 -1.60
CA LEU A 185 -20.40 -4.27 -1.62
C LEU A 185 -19.23 -3.59 -0.90
N PHE A 186 -18.82 -4.12 0.25
CA PHE A 186 -17.68 -3.59 1.00
C PHE A 186 -16.35 -3.89 0.31
N ILE A 187 -16.19 -5.05 -0.33
CA ILE A 187 -15.01 -5.35 -1.16
C ILE A 187 -14.93 -4.38 -2.35
N ALA A 188 -16.05 -4.14 -3.04
CA ALA A 188 -16.12 -3.22 -4.18
C ALA A 188 -15.70 -1.80 -3.80
N PHE A 189 -15.92 -1.37 -2.55
CA PHE A 189 -15.50 -0.06 -2.05
C PHE A 189 -14.38 -0.14 -1.00
N GLY A 190 -13.65 -1.25 -0.90
CA GLY A 190 -12.74 -1.55 0.20
C GLY A 190 -11.63 -0.52 0.42
N ARG A 191 -11.20 0.20 -0.62
CA ARG A 191 -10.17 1.25 -0.49
C ARG A 191 -10.62 2.51 0.25
N PHE A 192 -11.91 2.70 0.51
CA PHE A 192 -12.37 3.75 1.44
C PHE A 192 -11.83 3.54 2.86
N ILE A 193 -11.49 2.29 3.22
CA ILE A 193 -10.84 1.98 4.50
C ILE A 193 -9.55 2.77 4.66
N TYR A 194 -8.76 2.91 3.58
CA TYR A 194 -7.48 3.62 3.65
C TYR A 194 -7.67 5.10 3.93
N LEU A 195 -8.64 5.75 3.28
CA LEU A 195 -8.97 7.15 3.52
C LEU A 195 -9.46 7.38 4.95
N GLY A 196 -10.32 6.49 5.47
CA GLY A 196 -10.83 6.62 6.84
C GLY A 196 -9.70 6.62 7.88
N PHE A 197 -8.71 5.72 7.76
CA PHE A 197 -7.58 5.69 8.69
C PHE A 197 -6.65 6.91 8.59
N VAL A 198 -6.42 7.44 7.40
CA VAL A 198 -5.66 8.70 7.23
C VAL A 198 -6.37 9.88 7.91
N LEU A 199 -7.71 9.85 7.97
CA LEU A 199 -8.53 10.93 8.54
C LEU A 199 -8.80 10.77 10.05
N VAL A 200 -8.47 9.63 10.67
CA VAL A 200 -8.60 9.43 12.12
C VAL A 200 -7.90 10.55 12.93
N PRO A 201 -6.64 10.94 12.64
CA PRO A 201 -5.97 12.02 13.36
C PRO A 201 -6.64 13.39 13.19
N PHE A 202 -7.31 13.63 12.06
CA PHE A 202 -8.10 14.84 11.87
C PHE A 202 -9.27 14.89 12.86
N LEU A 203 -10.06 13.82 12.96
CA LEU A 203 -11.16 13.73 13.93
C LEU A 203 -10.67 13.85 15.37
N TRP A 204 -9.58 13.14 15.70
CA TRP A 204 -8.95 13.21 17.01
C TRP A 204 -8.64 14.65 17.43
N ARG A 205 -8.06 15.43 16.53
CA ARG A 205 -7.61 16.79 16.82
C ARG A 205 -8.75 17.79 16.88
N TYR A 206 -9.70 17.69 15.95
CA TYR A 206 -10.63 18.78 15.64
C TYR A 206 -12.05 18.59 16.18
N SER A 207 -12.39 17.41 16.68
CA SER A 207 -13.69 17.11 17.27
C SER A 207 -13.70 17.29 18.80
N PRO A 208 -14.88 17.52 19.43
CA PRO A 208 -15.06 17.57 20.88
C PRO A 208 -14.75 16.24 21.59
N LEU A 209 -14.59 16.27 22.91
CA LEU A 209 -14.15 15.12 23.72
C LEU A 209 -15.00 13.85 23.50
N HIS A 210 -16.33 13.95 23.53
CA HIS A 210 -17.22 12.79 23.32
C HIS A 210 -17.00 12.11 21.95
N ARG A 211 -16.75 12.90 20.90
CA ARG A 211 -16.41 12.37 19.56
C ARG A 211 -15.03 11.72 19.53
N ARG A 212 -14.06 12.25 20.28
CA ARG A 212 -12.74 11.60 20.42
C ARG A 212 -12.84 10.26 21.11
N LEU A 213 -13.66 10.15 22.15
CA LEU A 213 -13.94 8.88 22.83
C LEU A 213 -14.54 7.86 21.85
N LEU A 214 -15.46 8.27 20.97
CA LEU A 214 -15.98 7.40 19.91
C LEU A 214 -14.88 6.91 18.95
N VAL A 215 -13.92 7.76 18.59
CA VAL A 215 -12.75 7.34 17.79
C VAL A 215 -11.89 6.32 18.54
N VAL A 216 -11.66 6.49 19.86
CA VAL A 216 -10.95 5.48 20.67
C VAL A 216 -11.69 4.15 20.64
N LEU A 217 -12.99 4.17 20.92
CA LEU A 217 -13.82 2.96 20.94
C LEU A 217 -13.81 2.25 19.58
N PHE A 218 -13.89 3.01 18.49
CA PHE A 218 -13.73 2.49 17.13
C PHE A 218 -12.38 1.80 16.92
N LEU A 219 -11.27 2.45 17.31
CA LEU A 219 -9.93 1.87 17.12
C LEU A 219 -9.73 0.61 17.97
N ILE A 220 -10.25 0.57 19.20
CA ILE A 220 -10.23 -0.62 20.06
C ILE A 220 -11.02 -1.75 19.40
N PHE A 221 -12.26 -1.48 18.99
CA PHE A 221 -13.12 -2.46 18.32
C PHE A 221 -12.44 -3.00 17.05
N TYR A 222 -11.94 -2.11 16.20
CA TYR A 222 -11.23 -2.46 14.99
C TYR A 222 -10.00 -3.33 15.26
N PHE A 223 -9.17 -2.93 16.22
CA PHE A 223 -7.93 -3.65 16.54
C PHE A 223 -8.21 -5.05 17.08
N LEU A 224 -9.20 -5.20 17.96
CA LEU A 224 -9.62 -6.51 18.47
C LEU A 224 -10.03 -7.44 17.33
N ILE A 225 -10.81 -6.93 16.38
CA ILE A 225 -11.24 -7.69 15.20
C ILE A 225 -10.06 -8.03 14.28
N ALA A 226 -9.20 -7.04 14.00
CA ALA A 226 -8.06 -7.23 13.13
C ALA A 226 -7.14 -8.33 13.67
N LEU A 227 -6.92 -8.36 14.99
CA LEU A 227 -6.13 -9.37 15.67
C LEU A 227 -6.76 -10.77 15.58
N THR A 228 -8.07 -10.89 15.88
CA THR A 228 -8.78 -12.19 15.84
C THR A 228 -8.95 -12.72 14.41
N SER A 229 -8.95 -11.86 13.40
CA SER A 229 -9.01 -12.27 11.99
C SER A 229 -7.73 -12.95 11.48
N GLY A 230 -6.62 -12.85 12.22
CA GLY A 230 -5.31 -13.36 11.80
C GLY A 230 -4.71 -12.62 10.60
N THR A 231 -5.23 -11.44 10.22
CA THR A 231 -4.71 -10.69 9.06
C THR A 231 -3.77 -9.58 9.51
N ARG A 232 -2.45 -9.82 9.45
CA ARG A 232 -1.40 -8.83 9.80
C ARG A 232 -1.54 -7.48 9.09
N GLY A 233 -2.00 -7.49 7.83
CA GLY A 233 -2.23 -6.27 7.05
C GLY A 233 -3.30 -5.36 7.64
N TYR A 234 -4.29 -5.91 8.36
CA TYR A 234 -5.31 -5.12 9.05
C TYR A 234 -4.81 -4.42 10.31
N ILE A 235 -3.56 -4.67 10.73
CA ILE A 235 -2.96 -3.96 11.86
C ILE A 235 -1.91 -2.98 11.35
N ILE A 236 -1.00 -3.46 10.50
CA ILE A 236 0.15 -2.69 10.04
C ILE A 236 -0.29 -1.54 9.12
N TYR A 237 -1.12 -1.79 8.09
CA TYR A 237 -1.49 -0.74 7.13
C TYR A 237 -2.29 0.40 7.78
N PRO A 238 -3.33 0.15 8.60
CA PRO A 238 -3.99 1.22 9.34
C PRO A 238 -3.04 2.04 10.22
N GLY A 239 -2.08 1.39 10.88
CA GLY A 239 -1.04 2.08 11.66
C GLY A 239 -0.23 3.05 10.81
N ILE A 240 0.26 2.60 9.64
CA ILE A 240 0.99 3.47 8.69
C ILE A 240 0.12 4.66 8.25
N LEU A 241 -1.15 4.41 7.93
CA LEU A 241 -2.08 5.45 7.47
C LEU A 241 -2.42 6.46 8.56
N ILE A 242 -2.58 6.01 9.81
CA ILE A 242 -2.74 6.89 10.97
C ILE A 242 -1.48 7.74 11.16
N ILE A 243 -0.26 7.18 11.00
CA ILE A 243 0.98 7.97 11.05
C ILE A 243 0.98 9.03 9.93
N CYS A 244 0.54 8.70 8.72
CA CYS A 244 0.40 9.66 7.62
C CYS A 244 -0.59 10.78 7.98
N GLY A 245 -1.71 10.43 8.61
CA GLY A 245 -2.67 11.40 9.12
C GLY A 245 -2.09 12.27 10.24
N ILE A 246 -1.30 11.71 11.16
CA ILE A 246 -0.62 12.47 12.22
C ILE A 246 0.41 13.43 11.60
N TRP A 247 1.12 13.00 10.55
CA TRP A 247 2.03 13.88 9.82
C TRP A 247 1.29 15.07 9.20
N MET A 248 0.19 14.80 8.50
CA MET A 248 -0.56 15.82 7.77
C MET A 248 -1.40 16.74 8.69
N PHE A 249 -2.00 16.18 9.75
CA PHE A 249 -2.95 16.85 10.64
C PHE A 249 -2.39 17.13 12.04
N GLY A 250 -1.17 16.70 12.37
CA GLY A 250 -0.58 16.84 13.71
C GLY A 250 0.21 18.14 13.90
N LYS A 251 0.77 18.35 15.10
CA LYS A 251 1.59 19.52 15.45
C LYS A 251 2.96 19.15 16.06
N GLY A 252 3.37 17.87 16.03
CA GLY A 252 4.55 17.41 16.76
C GLY A 252 5.33 16.32 16.04
N SER A 253 6.58 16.62 15.69
CA SER A 253 7.54 15.66 15.11
C SER A 253 7.98 14.58 16.09
N SER A 254 7.93 14.84 17.40
CA SER A 254 8.33 13.88 18.45
C SER A 254 7.36 12.70 18.58
N ILE A 255 6.05 12.96 18.52
CA ILE A 255 5.00 11.91 18.55
C ILE A 255 5.15 11.00 17.33
N LEU A 256 5.44 11.59 16.18
CA LEU A 256 5.59 10.84 14.94
C LEU A 256 6.83 9.93 14.96
N LYS A 257 7.98 10.42 15.42
CA LYS A 257 9.19 9.59 15.56
C LYS A 257 8.93 8.39 16.48
N LYS A 258 8.30 8.61 17.64
CA LYS A 258 7.93 7.53 18.57
C LYS A 258 6.92 6.56 17.95
N GLY A 259 5.94 7.07 17.21
CA GLY A 259 4.94 6.26 16.51
C GLY A 259 5.53 5.35 15.44
N ILE A 260 6.47 5.85 14.63
CA ILE A 260 7.16 5.06 13.60
C ILE A 260 8.00 3.95 14.25
N ILE A 261 8.79 4.28 15.27
CA ILE A 261 9.62 3.29 15.98
C ILE A 261 8.75 2.23 16.63
N SER A 262 7.67 2.63 17.31
CA SER A 262 6.71 1.70 17.93
C SER A 262 6.08 0.78 16.89
N LEU A 263 5.62 1.32 15.75
CA LEU A 263 5.03 0.51 14.68
C LEU A 263 6.03 -0.49 14.10
N LEU A 264 7.29 -0.11 13.90
CA LEU A 264 8.34 -1.01 13.42
C LEU A 264 8.59 -2.14 14.42
N LEU A 265 8.78 -1.82 15.71
CA LEU A 265 9.01 -2.82 16.76
C LEU A 265 7.81 -3.77 16.90
N VAL A 266 6.60 -3.23 16.92
CA VAL A 266 5.37 -4.03 16.97
C VAL A 266 5.27 -4.91 15.73
N SER A 267 5.58 -4.41 14.53
CA SER A 267 5.49 -5.20 13.29
C SER A 267 6.47 -6.38 13.28
N LEU A 268 7.71 -6.18 13.75
CA LEU A 268 8.71 -7.24 13.83
C LEU A 268 8.27 -8.40 14.72
N PHE A 269 7.54 -8.12 15.81
CA PHE A 269 6.96 -9.15 16.65
C PHE A 269 5.65 -9.73 16.08
N LEU A 270 4.76 -8.85 15.60
CA LEU A 270 3.39 -9.18 15.23
C LEU A 270 3.30 -10.02 13.96
N ILE A 271 4.22 -9.84 13.00
CA ILE A 271 4.27 -10.64 11.77
C ILE A 271 4.50 -12.13 12.07
N PRO A 272 5.60 -12.54 12.73
CA PRO A 272 5.85 -13.94 13.00
C PRO A 272 4.86 -14.52 14.01
N PHE A 273 4.41 -13.73 15.00
CA PHE A 273 3.35 -14.14 15.93
C PHE A 273 2.03 -14.47 15.20
N ILE A 274 1.55 -13.62 14.30
CA ILE A 274 0.31 -13.87 13.56
C ILE A 274 0.45 -15.10 12.65
N ASN A 275 1.62 -15.31 12.04
CA ASN A 275 1.84 -16.51 11.24
C ASN A 275 1.77 -17.77 12.11
N ALA A 276 2.43 -17.78 13.27
CA ALA A 276 2.34 -18.88 14.25
C ALA A 276 0.90 -19.13 14.71
N TYR A 277 0.16 -18.05 15.01
CA TYR A 277 -1.26 -18.11 15.38
C TYR A 277 -2.11 -18.77 14.28
N ARG A 278 -1.92 -18.40 13.01
CA ARG A 278 -2.67 -18.94 11.87
C ARG A 278 -2.42 -20.42 11.58
N ILE A 279 -1.23 -20.92 11.90
CA ILE A 279 -0.85 -22.32 11.64
C ILE A 279 -1.52 -23.27 12.66
N SER A 280 -1.97 -22.75 13.81
CA SER A 280 -2.64 -23.57 14.82
C SER A 280 -3.95 -24.20 14.31
N THR A 281 -4.17 -25.47 14.66
CA THR A 281 -5.41 -26.19 14.34
C THR A 281 -6.64 -25.52 14.97
N SER A 282 -6.50 -25.01 16.19
CA SER A 282 -7.51 -24.20 16.88
C SER A 282 -7.92 -22.97 16.08
N PHE A 283 -6.98 -22.27 15.44
CA PHE A 283 -7.30 -21.15 14.56
C PHE A 283 -8.08 -21.60 13.32
N ASN A 284 -7.69 -22.70 12.67
CA ASN A 284 -8.36 -23.13 11.45
C ASN A 284 -9.80 -23.61 11.69
N ASN A 285 -10.07 -24.18 12.88
CA ASN A 285 -11.37 -24.74 13.22
C ASN A 285 -12.34 -23.73 13.87
N SER A 286 -11.84 -22.63 14.42
CA SER A 286 -12.67 -21.56 14.97
C SER A 286 -13.15 -20.59 13.88
N LYS A 287 -14.24 -19.86 14.17
CA LYS A 287 -14.78 -18.82 13.29
C LYS A 287 -14.40 -17.44 13.82
N ALA A 288 -14.09 -16.49 12.94
CA ALA A 288 -13.85 -15.09 13.29
C ALA A 288 -15.06 -14.44 14.01
N SER A 289 -16.27 -14.94 13.76
CA SER A 289 -17.49 -14.52 14.47
C SER A 289 -17.51 -14.91 15.94
N ASN A 290 -16.75 -15.93 16.36
CA ASN A 290 -16.59 -16.30 17.76
C ASN A 290 -15.38 -15.59 18.36
N LEU A 291 -15.53 -14.29 18.63
CA LEU A 291 -14.44 -13.44 19.12
C LEU A 291 -13.84 -13.94 20.45
N VAL A 292 -14.67 -14.50 21.34
CA VAL A 292 -14.23 -15.02 22.64
C VAL A 292 -13.30 -16.22 22.45
N GLU A 293 -13.71 -17.20 21.64
CA GLU A 293 -12.89 -18.35 21.29
C GLU A 293 -11.59 -17.91 20.60
N ARG A 294 -11.68 -17.03 19.60
CA ARG A 294 -10.51 -16.47 18.90
C ARG A 294 -9.52 -15.77 19.84
N PHE A 295 -10.02 -15.10 20.87
CA PHE A 295 -9.21 -14.43 21.88
C PHE A 295 -8.47 -15.43 22.76
N PHE A 296 -9.12 -16.51 23.22
CA PHE A 296 -8.45 -17.56 23.98
C PHE A 296 -7.39 -18.31 23.14
N ILE A 297 -7.64 -18.49 21.84
CA ILE A 297 -6.65 -19.11 20.92
C ILE A 297 -5.39 -18.23 20.76
N LEU A 298 -5.47 -16.91 20.96
CA LEU A 298 -4.26 -16.06 20.93
C LEU A 298 -3.25 -16.48 22.00
N ALA A 299 -3.72 -16.95 23.17
CA ALA A 299 -2.85 -17.47 24.22
C ALA A 299 -2.17 -18.79 23.81
N GLU A 300 -2.87 -19.65 23.04
CA GLU A 300 -2.28 -20.85 22.45
C GLU A 300 -1.25 -20.50 21.38
N GLY A 301 -1.55 -19.53 20.51
CA GLY A 301 -0.63 -19.01 19.52
C GLY A 301 0.65 -18.44 20.14
N PHE A 302 0.54 -17.78 21.30
CA PHE A 302 1.70 -17.30 22.06
C PHE A 302 2.55 -18.46 22.61
N LYS A 303 1.91 -19.48 23.18
CA LYS A 303 2.62 -20.69 23.65
C LYS A 303 3.31 -21.41 22.49
N TYR A 304 2.66 -21.51 21.34
CA TYR A 304 3.25 -22.10 20.14
C TYR A 304 4.46 -21.27 19.66
N PHE A 305 4.29 -19.96 19.50
CA PHE A 305 5.37 -19.04 19.12
C PHE A 305 6.59 -19.11 20.06
N SER A 306 6.37 -19.27 21.38
CA SER A 306 7.46 -19.46 22.35
C SER A 306 8.15 -20.83 22.29
N LYS A 307 7.52 -21.83 21.66
CA LYS A 307 7.99 -23.21 21.54
C LYS A 307 8.50 -23.58 20.16
N VAL A 308 8.33 -22.71 19.16
CA VAL A 308 8.94 -22.92 17.83
C VAL A 308 10.45 -22.79 18.01
N ASP A 309 11.08 -23.91 18.36
CA ASP A 309 12.52 -24.08 18.29
C ASP A 309 13.00 -23.78 16.86
N ALA A 310 14.25 -23.34 16.74
CA ALA A 310 14.93 -22.97 15.49
C ALA A 310 14.99 -24.07 14.40
N SER A 311 14.32 -25.21 14.59
CA SER A 311 14.37 -26.41 13.76
C SER A 311 13.30 -26.50 12.67
N THR A 312 12.24 -25.68 12.67
CA THR A 312 11.18 -25.74 11.64
C THR A 312 11.19 -24.56 10.66
N GLU A 313 11.13 -23.31 11.12
CA GLU A 313 11.42 -22.10 10.32
C GLU A 313 11.82 -20.95 11.26
N SER A 314 12.96 -20.29 11.04
CA SER A 314 13.40 -19.21 11.94
C SER A 314 12.43 -18.00 11.90
N PRO A 315 12.22 -17.27 13.02
CA PRO A 315 11.42 -16.03 13.01
C PRO A 315 11.93 -14.98 12.03
N ILE A 316 13.25 -14.95 11.80
CA ILE A 316 13.93 -14.07 10.85
C ILE A 316 13.52 -14.45 9.42
N TYR A 317 13.59 -15.73 9.06
CA TYR A 317 13.13 -16.24 7.77
C TYR A 317 11.65 -15.89 7.53
N THR A 318 10.79 -16.21 8.50
CA THR A 318 9.35 -15.96 8.43
C THR A 318 9.04 -14.49 8.23
N THR A 319 9.75 -13.61 8.93
CA THR A 319 9.61 -12.15 8.81
C THR A 319 10.11 -11.67 7.45
N GLY A 320 11.29 -12.14 7.01
CA GLY A 320 11.87 -11.80 5.71
C GLY A 320 10.97 -12.18 4.54
N LYS A 321 10.51 -13.44 4.49
CA LYS A 321 9.55 -13.94 3.50
C LYS A 321 8.23 -13.17 3.54
N SER A 322 7.74 -12.85 4.73
CA SER A 322 6.49 -12.11 4.91
C SER A 322 6.57 -10.64 4.47
N LEU A 323 7.73 -10.02 4.65
CA LEU A 323 8.02 -8.66 4.20
C LEU A 323 8.27 -8.62 2.69
N LEU A 324 8.94 -9.62 2.11
CA LEU A 324 9.04 -9.77 0.66
C LEU A 324 7.64 -9.86 0.05
N GLY A 325 6.79 -10.74 0.59
CA GLY A 325 5.37 -10.80 0.29
C GLY A 325 5.02 -11.09 -1.18
N CYS A 326 5.99 -11.51 -2.00
CA CYS A 326 5.83 -11.84 -3.40
C CYS A 326 6.65 -13.08 -3.79
N SER A 327 6.31 -13.67 -4.93
CA SER A 327 6.95 -14.86 -5.50
C SER A 327 7.77 -14.56 -6.75
N ASP A 328 8.20 -13.30 -6.91
CA ASP A 328 8.96 -12.85 -8.08
C ASP A 328 10.27 -13.63 -8.28
N TYR A 329 10.90 -14.08 -7.20
CA TYR A 329 12.11 -14.90 -7.26
C TYR A 329 11.88 -16.20 -8.05
N LEU A 330 10.69 -16.81 -7.95
CA LEU A 330 10.32 -17.97 -8.77
C LEU A 330 10.17 -17.60 -10.24
N VAL A 331 9.63 -16.40 -10.53
CA VAL A 331 9.51 -15.90 -11.90
C VAL A 331 10.88 -15.73 -12.55
N TYR A 332 11.85 -15.16 -11.82
CA TYR A 332 13.22 -15.00 -12.29
C TYR A 332 13.94 -16.34 -12.47
N ARG A 333 13.67 -17.33 -11.61
CA ARG A 333 14.22 -18.68 -11.69
C ARG A 333 13.70 -19.47 -12.88
N ASP A 334 12.38 -19.46 -13.04
CA ASP A 334 11.67 -20.40 -13.91
C ASP A 334 11.44 -19.83 -15.31
N THR A 335 11.53 -18.51 -15.50
CA THR A 335 11.35 -17.86 -16.81
C THR A 335 12.70 -17.41 -17.40
N PRO A 336 13.05 -17.77 -18.65
CA PRO A 336 12.25 -18.50 -19.64
C PRO A 336 12.47 -20.03 -19.64
N LYS A 337 13.32 -20.57 -18.76
CA LYS A 337 13.85 -21.93 -18.87
C LYS A 337 12.79 -23.03 -18.71
N ILE A 338 11.89 -22.87 -17.74
CA ILE A 338 10.82 -23.82 -17.41
C ILE A 338 9.49 -23.31 -17.99
N ILE A 339 9.19 -22.04 -17.74
CA ILE A 339 7.99 -21.36 -18.25
C ILE A 339 8.46 -20.34 -19.29
N PRO A 340 8.01 -20.41 -20.55
CA PRO A 340 8.44 -19.46 -21.57
C PRO A 340 7.93 -18.05 -21.27
N HIS A 341 8.56 -17.05 -21.89
CA HIS A 341 8.08 -15.67 -21.80
C HIS A 341 6.64 -15.54 -22.29
N ALA A 342 5.79 -14.91 -21.47
CA ALA A 342 4.37 -14.80 -21.76
C ALA A 342 4.05 -13.78 -22.87
N GLY A 343 4.95 -12.83 -23.16
CA GLY A 343 4.73 -11.77 -24.12
C GLY A 343 3.38 -11.06 -23.93
N TRP A 344 2.60 -11.03 -25.01
CA TRP A 344 1.29 -10.37 -25.06
C TRP A 344 0.11 -11.23 -24.62
N GLN A 345 0.34 -12.44 -24.10
CA GLN A 345 -0.73 -13.35 -23.68
C GLN A 345 -1.67 -12.66 -22.68
N ARG A 346 -2.98 -12.83 -22.89
CA ARG A 346 -4.08 -12.34 -22.06
C ARG A 346 -4.19 -10.82 -21.94
N ILE A 347 -3.47 -10.03 -22.75
CA ILE A 347 -3.58 -8.57 -22.72
C ILE A 347 -4.93 -8.08 -23.28
N ASP A 348 -5.58 -8.89 -24.11
CA ASP A 348 -6.96 -8.70 -24.55
C ASP A 348 -7.98 -8.61 -23.39
N ALA A 349 -7.64 -9.10 -22.19
CA ALA A 349 -8.44 -8.93 -20.98
C ALA A 349 -8.83 -7.46 -20.70
N VAL A 350 -7.99 -6.51 -21.13
CA VAL A 350 -8.21 -5.06 -20.96
C VAL A 350 -9.48 -4.59 -21.69
N LEU A 351 -9.85 -5.23 -22.80
CA LEU A 351 -11.07 -4.91 -23.56
C LEU A 351 -12.35 -5.21 -22.76
N TYR A 352 -12.26 -6.09 -21.75
CA TYR A 352 -13.39 -6.54 -20.94
C TYR A 352 -13.46 -5.85 -19.56
N ILE A 353 -12.71 -4.77 -19.37
CA ILE A 353 -12.57 -4.11 -18.06
C ILE A 353 -13.90 -3.59 -17.51
N PHE A 354 -14.74 -3.00 -18.37
CA PHE A 354 -16.05 -2.46 -18.00
C PHE A 354 -17.18 -3.50 -18.07
N GLN A 355 -16.92 -4.69 -18.59
CA GLN A 355 -17.94 -5.73 -18.70
C GLN A 355 -18.15 -6.41 -17.34
N PRO A 356 -19.34 -6.38 -16.72
CA PRO A 356 -19.56 -7.08 -15.45
C PRO A 356 -19.36 -8.59 -15.58
N THR A 357 -18.69 -9.21 -14.61
CA THR A 357 -18.48 -10.68 -14.58
C THR A 357 -19.79 -11.45 -14.55
N VAL A 358 -20.87 -10.86 -14.00
CA VAL A 358 -22.21 -11.47 -14.01
C VAL A 358 -22.75 -11.62 -15.43
N LEU A 359 -22.44 -10.66 -16.32
CA LEU A 359 -22.88 -10.67 -17.72
C LEU A 359 -21.95 -11.50 -18.62
N ASN A 360 -20.66 -11.58 -18.27
CA ASN A 360 -19.71 -12.45 -18.95
C ASN A 360 -18.83 -13.21 -17.93
N PRO A 361 -19.31 -14.36 -17.43
CA PRO A 361 -18.60 -15.15 -16.44
C PRO A 361 -17.28 -15.74 -16.93
N LYS A 362 -17.10 -15.86 -18.25
CA LYS A 362 -15.92 -16.44 -18.90
C LYS A 362 -14.88 -15.39 -19.29
N LYS A 363 -15.11 -14.11 -19.01
CA LYS A 363 -14.15 -13.06 -19.37
C LYS A 363 -12.80 -13.30 -18.67
N PRO A 364 -11.67 -12.99 -19.32
CA PRO A 364 -10.36 -13.08 -18.67
C PRO A 364 -10.29 -12.22 -17.40
N SER A 365 -9.72 -12.74 -16.33
CA SER A 365 -9.47 -11.96 -15.11
C SER A 365 -8.37 -10.93 -15.37
N LEU A 366 -8.62 -9.68 -14.96
CA LEU A 366 -7.62 -8.62 -14.91
C LEU A 366 -6.87 -8.58 -13.57
N LEU A 367 -7.46 -9.15 -12.52
CA LEU A 367 -6.82 -9.35 -11.22
C LEU A 367 -6.17 -10.73 -11.20
N ASP A 368 -5.18 -10.93 -12.07
CA ASP A 368 -4.56 -12.23 -12.35
C ASP A 368 -3.36 -12.54 -11.44
N THR A 369 -3.00 -11.67 -10.50
CA THR A 369 -1.86 -11.86 -9.59
C THR A 369 -1.83 -13.24 -8.92
N GLY A 370 -2.98 -13.71 -8.42
CA GLY A 370 -3.08 -15.03 -7.79
C GLY A 370 -3.00 -16.19 -8.79
N GLU A 371 -3.52 -16.01 -10.01
CA GLU A 371 -3.44 -17.01 -11.09
C GLU A 371 -1.99 -17.17 -11.58
N VAL A 372 -1.29 -16.05 -11.77
CA VAL A 372 0.13 -16.06 -12.16
C VAL A 372 0.98 -16.63 -11.03
N SER A 373 0.75 -16.23 -9.77
CA SER A 373 1.47 -16.80 -8.64
C SER A 373 1.28 -18.32 -8.50
N ALA A 374 0.05 -18.81 -8.69
CA ALA A 374 -0.26 -20.24 -8.67
C ALA A 374 0.50 -21.02 -9.75
N LEU A 375 0.74 -20.43 -10.92
CA LEU A 375 1.53 -21.05 -12.00
C LEU A 375 2.97 -21.36 -11.57
N TYR A 376 3.59 -20.50 -10.77
CA TYR A 376 4.98 -20.66 -10.32
C TYR A 376 5.11 -21.44 -9.01
N THR A 377 4.11 -21.32 -8.12
CA THR A 377 4.14 -21.97 -6.80
C THR A 377 3.52 -23.37 -6.80
N GLY A 378 2.74 -23.72 -7.82
CA GLY A 378 1.88 -24.91 -7.80
C GLY A 378 0.74 -24.81 -6.78
N GLY A 379 0.55 -23.63 -6.16
CA GLY A 379 -0.46 -23.38 -5.15
C GLY A 379 -1.87 -23.31 -5.73
N LYS A 380 -2.88 -23.40 -4.86
CA LYS A 380 -4.28 -23.18 -5.26
C LYS A 380 -4.50 -21.70 -5.60
N ILE A 381 -5.27 -21.43 -6.65
CA ILE A 381 -5.75 -20.09 -6.97
C ILE A 381 -6.67 -19.64 -5.82
N SER A 382 -6.13 -18.84 -4.91
CA SER A 382 -6.90 -18.21 -3.84
C SER A 382 -6.44 -16.77 -3.66
N SER A 383 -7.40 -15.87 -3.60
CA SER A 383 -7.21 -14.44 -3.26
C SER A 383 -6.70 -14.23 -1.83
N ARG A 384 -6.64 -15.31 -1.04
CA ARG A 384 -6.26 -15.31 0.38
C ARG A 384 -4.84 -15.84 0.63
N HIS A 385 -4.14 -16.32 -0.40
CA HIS A 385 -2.71 -16.64 -0.28
C HIS A 385 -1.88 -15.35 -0.32
N SER A 386 -0.81 -15.28 0.47
CA SER A 386 0.05 -14.10 0.58
C SER A 386 0.95 -13.87 -0.63
N ASP A 387 1.00 -14.84 -1.52
CA ASP A 387 2.02 -14.93 -2.57
C ASP A 387 1.50 -14.21 -3.81
N CYS A 388 2.00 -12.99 -4.03
CA CYS A 388 1.68 -12.16 -5.18
C CYS A 388 2.83 -12.11 -6.20
N ILE A 389 2.52 -11.76 -7.45
CA ILE A 389 3.52 -11.37 -8.45
C ILE A 389 3.46 -9.85 -8.60
N THR A 390 4.62 -9.21 -8.48
CA THR A 390 4.73 -7.76 -8.61
C THR A 390 4.67 -7.31 -10.06
N PHE A 391 4.60 -6.00 -10.25
CA PHE A 391 4.66 -5.40 -11.58
C PHE A 391 5.99 -5.74 -12.27
N ASN A 392 7.10 -5.69 -11.54
CA ASN A 392 8.42 -6.03 -12.07
C ASN A 392 8.53 -7.52 -12.41
N GLY A 393 8.02 -8.40 -11.53
CA GLY A 393 7.95 -9.83 -11.79
C GLY A 393 7.17 -10.15 -13.06
N ASP A 394 5.97 -9.55 -13.24
CA ASP A 394 5.16 -9.79 -14.43
C ASP A 394 5.76 -9.19 -15.71
N LEU A 395 6.42 -8.03 -15.63
CA LEU A 395 7.14 -7.45 -16.77
C LEU A 395 8.29 -8.35 -17.23
N TYR A 396 9.05 -8.92 -16.28
CA TYR A 396 10.08 -9.90 -16.58
C TYR A 396 9.50 -11.19 -17.17
N ARG A 397 8.42 -11.69 -16.58
CA ARG A 397 7.70 -12.86 -17.11
C ARG A 397 7.34 -12.67 -18.57
N ARG A 398 6.85 -11.48 -18.95
CA ARG A 398 6.37 -11.19 -20.29
C ARG A 398 7.49 -10.91 -21.30
N PHE A 399 8.46 -10.07 -20.95
CA PHE A 399 9.45 -9.54 -21.89
C PHE A 399 10.89 -9.52 -21.35
N GLY A 400 11.16 -10.26 -20.26
CA GLY A 400 12.46 -10.28 -19.60
C GLY A 400 12.87 -8.90 -19.05
N TRP A 401 14.17 -8.68 -18.94
CA TRP A 401 14.74 -7.41 -18.44
C TRP A 401 14.32 -6.19 -19.26
N THR A 402 14.12 -6.35 -20.57
CA THR A 402 13.63 -5.26 -21.43
C THR A 402 12.23 -4.80 -21.02
N GLY A 403 11.37 -5.73 -20.61
CA GLY A 403 10.06 -5.45 -20.04
C GLY A 403 10.13 -4.59 -18.79
N ILE A 404 11.04 -4.92 -17.85
CA ILE A 404 11.23 -4.13 -16.62
C ILE A 404 11.60 -2.69 -16.97
N ILE A 405 12.57 -2.48 -17.86
CA ILE A 405 13.07 -1.14 -18.21
C ILE A 405 11.96 -0.31 -18.88
N ILE A 406 11.39 -0.82 -19.97
CA ILE A 406 10.40 -0.09 -20.77
C ILE A 406 9.10 0.10 -19.96
N GLY A 407 8.65 -0.95 -19.26
CA GLY A 407 7.43 -0.92 -18.48
C GLY A 407 7.50 0.09 -17.33
N ASN A 408 8.62 0.16 -16.60
CA ASN A 408 8.79 1.15 -15.53
C ASN A 408 8.96 2.58 -16.04
N LEU A 409 9.54 2.79 -17.23
CA LEU A 409 9.56 4.09 -17.88
C LEU A 409 8.14 4.56 -18.22
N ILE A 410 7.34 3.71 -18.88
CA ILE A 410 5.95 4.02 -19.24
C ILE A 410 5.11 4.26 -17.99
N PHE A 411 5.25 3.37 -16.99
CA PHE A 411 4.58 3.53 -15.69
C PHE A 411 4.97 4.86 -15.04
N GLY A 412 6.26 5.17 -15.00
CA GLY A 412 6.78 6.44 -14.49
C GLY A 412 6.13 7.65 -15.18
N ILE A 413 6.03 7.66 -16.52
CA ILE A 413 5.44 8.77 -17.28
C ILE A 413 3.97 8.94 -16.90
N PHE A 414 3.22 7.85 -16.94
CA PHE A 414 1.79 7.84 -16.68
C PHE A 414 1.49 8.25 -15.23
N TYR A 415 2.14 7.60 -14.27
CA TYR A 415 2.00 7.83 -12.84
C TYR A 415 2.32 9.29 -12.46
N SER A 416 3.43 9.80 -12.98
CA SER A 416 3.87 11.18 -12.73
C SER A 416 2.92 12.21 -13.31
N SER A 417 2.36 11.93 -14.49
CA SER A 417 1.42 12.83 -15.16
C SER A 417 0.10 12.96 -14.40
N ILE A 418 -0.40 11.85 -13.85
CA ILE A 418 -1.60 11.87 -12.99
C ILE A 418 -1.37 12.72 -11.75
N PHE A 419 -0.27 12.50 -11.03
CA PHE A 419 0.02 13.29 -9.83
C PHE A 419 0.25 14.76 -10.13
N LYS A 420 0.93 15.09 -11.23
CA LYS A 420 1.05 16.47 -11.71
C LYS A 420 -0.32 17.12 -11.89
N LEU A 421 -1.22 16.45 -12.59
CA LEU A 421 -2.58 16.94 -12.82
C LEU A 421 -3.32 17.14 -11.50
N LEU A 422 -3.30 16.15 -10.60
CA LEU A 422 -3.96 16.22 -9.30
C LEU A 422 -3.43 17.38 -8.45
N PHE A 423 -2.11 17.57 -8.37
CA PHE A 423 -1.52 18.67 -7.61
C PHE A 423 -1.84 20.04 -8.22
N ILE A 424 -1.88 20.17 -9.55
CA ILE A 424 -2.26 21.42 -10.22
C ILE A 424 -3.74 21.73 -9.93
N LEU A 425 -4.64 20.75 -10.10
CA LEU A 425 -6.06 20.93 -9.87
C LEU A 425 -6.37 21.24 -8.40
N TYR A 426 -5.67 20.57 -7.48
CA TYR A 426 -5.76 20.85 -6.05
C TYR A 426 -5.38 22.30 -5.73
N ASN A 427 -4.21 22.75 -6.19
CA ASN A 427 -3.72 24.10 -5.91
C ASN A 427 -4.56 25.20 -6.56
N LYS A 428 -5.01 25.01 -7.81
CA LYS A 428 -5.93 25.95 -8.49
C LYS A 428 -7.25 26.14 -7.73
N ASN A 429 -7.66 25.14 -6.96
CA ASN A 429 -8.92 25.14 -6.23
C ASN A 429 -8.75 25.25 -4.71
N LEU A 430 -7.56 25.58 -4.22
CA LEU A 430 -7.24 25.56 -2.79
C LEU A 430 -8.16 26.45 -1.93
N SER A 431 -8.58 27.60 -2.47
CA SER A 431 -9.51 28.53 -1.81
C SER A 431 -10.99 28.15 -1.97
N LYS A 432 -11.29 27.17 -2.83
CA LYS A 432 -12.65 26.75 -3.16
C LYS A 432 -13.06 25.54 -2.32
N LYS A 433 -14.38 25.37 -2.14
CA LYS A 433 -14.96 24.20 -1.46
C LYS A 433 -14.49 22.87 -2.06
N ILE A 434 -14.26 22.83 -3.36
CA ILE A 434 -13.87 21.62 -4.11
C ILE A 434 -12.43 21.14 -3.79
N SER A 435 -11.64 21.92 -3.06
CA SER A 435 -10.31 21.49 -2.58
C SER A 435 -10.36 20.23 -1.74
N ILE A 436 -11.45 19.98 -0.98
CA ILE A 436 -11.63 18.75 -0.20
C ILE A 436 -11.72 17.53 -1.10
N TYR A 437 -12.46 17.63 -2.20
CA TYR A 437 -12.56 16.56 -3.18
C TYR A 437 -11.18 16.20 -3.75
N PHE A 438 -10.40 17.20 -4.17
CA PHE A 438 -9.05 16.97 -4.69
C PHE A 438 -8.06 16.49 -3.62
N LEU A 439 -8.20 16.92 -2.36
CA LEU A 439 -7.44 16.37 -1.24
C LEU A 439 -7.73 14.87 -1.09
N LEU A 440 -9.00 14.49 -1.03
CA LEU A 440 -9.40 13.09 -0.91
C LEU A 440 -8.88 12.27 -2.10
N LEU A 441 -8.93 12.83 -3.31
CA LEU A 441 -8.41 12.17 -4.50
C LEU A 441 -6.89 11.98 -4.47
N ILE A 442 -6.12 12.95 -3.97
CA ILE A 442 -4.67 12.81 -3.75
C ILE A 442 -4.40 11.71 -2.72
N LEU A 443 -5.03 11.77 -1.55
CA LEU A 443 -4.87 10.77 -0.49
C LEU A 443 -5.25 9.37 -0.98
N PHE A 444 -6.30 9.31 -1.78
CA PHE A 444 -6.79 8.08 -2.38
C PHE A 444 -5.79 7.51 -3.39
N THR A 445 -5.23 8.35 -4.26
CA THR A 445 -4.23 7.95 -5.25
C THR A 445 -2.95 7.46 -4.58
N CYS A 446 -2.53 8.10 -3.48
CA CYS A 446 -1.44 7.61 -2.63
C CYS A 446 -1.80 6.27 -1.96
N GLY A 447 -3.06 6.07 -1.55
CA GLY A 447 -3.55 4.82 -0.95
C GLY A 447 -3.64 3.62 -1.90
N PHE A 448 -3.63 3.82 -3.23
CA PHE A 448 -3.66 2.72 -4.19
C PHE A 448 -2.42 1.83 -4.18
N ILE A 449 -1.32 2.34 -3.65
CA ILE A 449 0.00 1.73 -3.76
C ILE A 449 0.17 0.53 -2.80
N VAL A 450 -0.78 0.30 -1.88
CA VAL A 450 -0.85 -1.01 -1.19
C VAL A 450 -1.06 -2.17 -2.19
N GLY A 451 -1.57 -1.88 -3.41
CA GLY A 451 -1.78 -2.88 -4.47
C GLY A 451 -0.93 -2.75 -5.74
N MET A 452 -0.48 -1.55 -6.15
CA MET A 452 0.22 -1.38 -7.44
C MET A 452 1.58 -2.07 -7.54
N PRO A 453 2.48 -1.98 -6.55
CA PRO A 453 3.73 -2.71 -6.58
C PRO A 453 3.49 -4.22 -6.41
N ASN A 454 2.37 -4.63 -5.80
CA ASN A 454 1.99 -6.03 -5.55
C ASN A 454 1.09 -6.63 -6.66
N GLY A 455 1.07 -6.02 -7.85
CA GLY A 455 0.16 -6.42 -8.92
C GLY A 455 0.87 -6.57 -10.26
N THR A 456 0.40 -7.51 -11.06
CA THR A 456 0.79 -7.71 -12.46
C THR A 456 0.51 -6.48 -13.33
N LEU A 457 0.93 -6.51 -14.61
CA LEU A 457 0.57 -5.49 -15.59
C LEU A 457 -0.96 -5.33 -15.71
N LEU A 458 -1.70 -6.44 -15.78
CA LEU A 458 -3.16 -6.41 -15.88
C LEU A 458 -3.81 -5.85 -14.61
N SER A 459 -3.29 -6.21 -13.44
CA SER A 459 -3.78 -5.66 -12.17
C SER A 459 -3.54 -4.16 -12.10
N THR A 460 -2.38 -3.69 -12.55
CA THR A 460 -2.07 -2.25 -12.64
C THR A 460 -3.05 -1.53 -13.58
N VAL A 461 -3.33 -2.10 -14.76
CA VAL A 461 -4.31 -1.55 -15.72
C VAL A 461 -5.70 -1.50 -15.09
N TRP A 462 -6.14 -2.57 -14.42
CA TRP A 462 -7.43 -2.61 -13.72
C TRP A 462 -7.55 -1.53 -12.64
N ILE A 463 -6.49 -1.32 -11.85
CA ILE A 463 -6.49 -0.28 -10.83
C ILE A 463 -6.68 1.11 -11.47
N TRP A 464 -5.98 1.41 -12.55
CA TRP A 464 -6.04 2.75 -13.15
C TRP A 464 -7.26 3.01 -14.02
N LEU A 465 -7.78 2.00 -14.73
CA LEU A 465 -8.87 2.17 -15.69
C LEU A 465 -10.25 1.81 -15.13
N TRP A 466 -10.31 1.00 -14.05
CA TRP A 466 -11.57 0.65 -13.40
C TRP A 466 -11.67 1.24 -11.99
N GLU A 467 -10.71 0.93 -11.11
CA GLU A 467 -10.80 1.35 -9.72
C GLU A 467 -10.74 2.88 -9.58
N LEU A 468 -9.73 3.53 -10.17
CA LEU A 468 -9.58 4.97 -10.02
C LEU A 468 -10.82 5.74 -10.52
N PRO A 469 -11.37 5.51 -11.73
CA PRO A 469 -12.58 6.20 -12.20
C PRO A 469 -13.78 5.96 -11.29
N LYS A 470 -13.98 4.72 -10.81
CA LYS A 470 -15.03 4.39 -9.84
C LYS A 470 -14.94 5.28 -8.61
N TYR A 471 -13.75 5.44 -8.03
CA TYR A 471 -13.57 6.24 -6.82
C TYR A 471 -13.54 7.75 -7.06
N ILE A 472 -13.08 8.22 -8.22
CA ILE A 472 -13.28 9.61 -8.67
C ILE A 472 -14.77 9.95 -8.58
N PHE A 473 -15.61 9.11 -9.18
CA PHE A 473 -17.06 9.30 -9.18
C PHE A 473 -17.67 9.19 -7.78
N SER A 474 -17.31 8.14 -7.01
CA SER A 474 -17.87 7.94 -5.66
C SER A 474 -17.46 9.05 -4.68
N LEU A 475 -16.21 9.52 -4.73
CA LEU A 475 -15.76 10.64 -3.90
C LEU A 475 -16.44 11.96 -4.31
N PHE A 476 -16.69 12.15 -5.60
CA PHE A 476 -17.41 13.32 -6.09
C PHE A 476 -18.86 13.34 -5.58
N ILE A 477 -19.57 12.21 -5.66
CA ILE A 477 -20.92 12.06 -5.11
C ILE A 477 -20.92 12.28 -3.61
N LEU A 478 -20.03 11.60 -2.88
CA LEU A 478 -19.93 11.71 -1.42
C LEU A 478 -19.70 13.16 -0.99
N TYR A 479 -18.76 13.83 -1.66
CA TYR A 479 -18.49 15.24 -1.43
C TYR A 479 -19.71 16.12 -1.74
N GLY A 480 -20.36 15.91 -2.89
CA GLY A 480 -21.54 16.66 -3.32
C GLY A 480 -22.66 16.59 -2.27
N ILE A 481 -23.06 15.38 -1.89
CA ILE A 481 -24.11 15.12 -0.89
C ILE A 481 -23.78 15.83 0.43
N VAL A 482 -22.58 15.60 0.99
CA VAL A 482 -22.20 16.22 2.27
C VAL A 482 -22.16 17.74 2.17
N SER A 483 -21.69 18.28 1.04
CA SER A 483 -21.59 19.73 0.84
C SER A 483 -22.94 20.43 0.76
N MET A 484 -24.02 19.72 0.39
CA MET A 484 -25.40 20.24 0.42
C MET A 484 -25.89 20.39 1.86
N PHE A 485 -25.78 19.33 2.68
CA PHE A 485 -26.22 19.35 4.07
C PHE A 485 -25.49 20.38 4.96
N VAL A 486 -24.19 20.59 4.72
CA VAL A 486 -23.41 21.58 5.49
C VAL A 486 -23.85 23.03 5.19
N GLN A 487 -24.48 23.29 4.04
CA GLN A 487 -24.94 24.62 3.64
C GLN A 487 -26.28 24.98 4.28
N GLU A 488 -27.23 24.05 4.29
CA GLU A 488 -28.59 24.26 4.83
C GLU A 488 -28.58 24.59 6.32
N HIS A 489 -27.71 23.94 7.10
CA HIS A 489 -27.62 24.16 8.55
C HIS A 489 -27.18 25.58 8.96
N LYS A 490 -26.63 26.37 8.03
CA LYS A 490 -26.30 27.78 8.27
C LYS A 490 -27.38 28.75 7.79
N GLY A 491 -28.13 28.39 6.74
CA GLY A 491 -29.31 29.16 6.32
C GLY A 491 -30.39 29.15 7.41
N ALA A 492 -30.58 28.02 8.08
CA ALA A 492 -31.54 27.89 9.18
C ALA A 492 -31.19 28.73 10.42
N LYS A 493 -29.89 28.96 10.71
CA LYS A 493 -29.45 29.79 11.86
C LYS A 493 -29.57 31.30 11.62
N LEU A 494 -29.88 31.74 10.41
CA LEU A 494 -30.12 33.15 10.07
C LEU A 494 -31.62 33.47 9.98
N GLY A 495 -32.49 32.51 10.33
CA GLY A 495 -33.95 32.62 10.25
C GLY A 495 -34.70 32.38 11.57
N ASP A 496 -34.00 32.36 12.71
CA ASP A 496 -34.65 32.46 14.02
C ASP A 496 -34.69 33.95 14.42
N PRO A 497 -35.87 34.57 14.56
CA PRO A 497 -36.04 35.97 14.95
C PRO A 497 -35.56 36.30 16.36
#